data_AF-A0A1X6NFF2-F1
#
_entry.id   AF-A0A1X6NFF2-F1
#
_cell.length_a   1.000
_cell.length_b   1.000
_cell.length_c   1.000
_cell.angle_alpha   90.00
_cell.angle_beta   90.00
_cell.angle_gamma   90.00
#
_symmetry.space_group_name_H-M   'P 1'
#
loop_
_entity.id
_entity.type
_entity.pdbx_description
1 polymer ?
#
loop_
_entity_poly.entity_id
_entity_poly.type
_entity_poly.pdbx_seq_one_letter_code
_entity_poly.pdbx_strand_id
1 'polypeptide(L)'
;MLGDDEDVFDSVTWETPAAPSHDAGISATRGYRQNTSESDEDRGPHDPKWEGYLITSVKDPVKELAETKDAYVSYLVTAKTNLPIYSAPAPSSRRRFQDFVFLRDHLARDFPACVVPPLPDKHRLEYVTGDRFSPEFMERRRLDLHRFLQRLSRHPTLQRSTLLRAFFESTEWHVIMHQHVAHPPGPEASGVIDTISDTLLNAFSRVRKPDERFLSMRESVDKFEEGLSQSERLWTRVRNRTNDLTGDYHDLAVAVQGLGFLESGITDPLNHFSNTLLEFSALLRHTTHTTTDPLLVHLHSLLTYSHANRAVLKLRDQKQMDFEELSDYLSGVTTERDRLAAVINGHAGSTGLGIGAYLKDRVDALRGADDDRSRVEKMRKLDGRIKELQDAVTTAHETSDAFSDEVLREQTVFQHAKETEMKEMLGNLADGQIEFYKASMEEWERIIPIIQRIRVDVQ
;
A
#
# COMPACT_ATOMS: atom_id res chain seq x y z
N MET A 1 -39.06 16.97 -52.74
CA MET A 1 -39.87 16.48 -51.61
C MET A 1 -39.01 15.53 -50.81
N LEU A 2 -39.12 15.55 -49.48
CA LEU A 2 -38.08 15.29 -48.45
C LEU A 2 -37.33 16.59 -48.16
N GLY A 3 -37.45 17.26 -47.01
CA GLY A 3 -38.13 16.98 -45.74
C GLY A 3 -37.40 17.80 -44.68
N ASP A 4 -38.10 18.78 -44.09
CA ASP A 4 -37.59 19.68 -43.05
C ASP A 4 -37.32 18.90 -41.75
N ASP A 5 -36.19 19.16 -41.09
CA ASP A 5 -35.99 18.93 -39.67
C ASP A 5 -35.22 20.14 -39.11
N GLU A 6 -36.00 21.12 -38.62
CA GLU A 6 -35.53 22.23 -37.79
C GLU A 6 -35.31 21.78 -36.35
N ASP A 7 -34.22 22.28 -35.77
CA ASP A 7 -34.01 22.72 -34.38
C ASP A 7 -34.89 22.14 -33.26
N VAL A 8 -34.29 21.26 -32.45
CA VAL A 8 -34.66 21.05 -31.04
C VAL A 8 -33.39 20.98 -30.19
N PHE A 9 -32.79 22.14 -29.95
CA PHE A 9 -31.79 22.34 -28.89
C PHE A 9 -32.18 23.58 -28.07
N ASP A 10 -33.36 23.53 -27.46
CA ASP A 10 -33.75 24.53 -26.47
C ASP A 10 -34.38 23.84 -25.24
N SER A 11 -33.94 24.29 -24.07
CA SER A 11 -34.35 23.95 -22.69
C SER A 11 -33.52 22.94 -21.90
N VAL A 12 -32.33 23.36 -21.46
CA VAL A 12 -31.79 22.96 -20.15
C VAL A 12 -31.72 24.20 -19.26
N THR A 13 -32.69 24.35 -18.36
CA THR A 13 -32.73 25.38 -17.34
C THR A 13 -31.75 25.04 -16.22
N TRP A 14 -30.64 25.77 -16.12
CA TRP A 14 -29.71 25.68 -15.00
C TRP A 14 -30.26 26.47 -13.81
N GLU A 15 -30.84 25.78 -12.82
CA GLU A 15 -31.14 26.40 -11.53
C GLU A 15 -29.82 26.72 -10.81
N THR A 16 -29.62 28.01 -10.49
CA THR A 16 -28.44 28.51 -9.76
C THR A 16 -28.69 28.41 -8.26
N PRO A 17 -27.89 27.68 -7.46
CA PRO A 17 -27.94 27.81 -6.01
C PRO A 17 -27.26 29.12 -5.59
N ALA A 18 -27.98 29.90 -4.78
CA ALA A 18 -27.51 31.17 -4.22
C ALA A 18 -26.16 31.02 -3.48
N ALA A 19 -25.26 31.97 -3.72
CA ALA A 19 -23.94 32.04 -3.10
C ALA A 19 -24.02 32.22 -1.57
N PRO A 20 -23.25 31.46 -0.78
CA PRO A 20 -22.83 31.91 0.54
C PRO A 20 -21.52 32.71 0.42
N SER A 21 -21.52 33.86 1.10
CA SER A 21 -20.43 34.81 1.28
C SER A 21 -19.07 34.16 1.59
N HIS A 22 -18.05 34.59 0.85
CA HIS A 22 -16.64 34.30 1.10
C HIS A 22 -16.21 34.78 2.50
N ASP A 23 -15.72 33.85 3.32
CA ASP A 23 -14.73 34.16 4.35
C ASP A 23 -13.48 33.32 4.03
N ALA A 24 -12.37 34.01 3.75
CA ALA A 24 -11.12 33.41 3.32
C ALA A 24 -10.39 32.79 4.53
N GLY A 25 -10.71 31.54 4.84
CA GLY A 25 -10.03 30.73 5.83
C GLY A 25 -9.26 29.59 5.15
N ILE A 26 -7.96 29.51 5.41
CA ILE A 26 -7.04 28.41 5.08
C ILE A 26 -7.77 27.07 5.25
N SER A 27 -7.80 26.26 4.18
CA SER A 27 -8.38 24.91 4.17
C SER A 27 -7.69 24.03 5.22
N ALA A 28 -8.25 24.03 6.42
CA ALA A 28 -7.95 23.05 7.45
C ALA A 28 -8.48 21.73 6.92
N THR A 29 -7.56 20.82 6.58
CA THR A 29 -7.82 19.41 6.33
C THR A 29 -8.87 18.92 7.32
N ARG A 30 -10.09 18.70 6.84
CA ARG A 30 -11.16 18.05 7.60
C ARG A 30 -10.65 16.66 7.93
N GLY A 31 -10.08 16.55 9.13
CA GLY A 31 -9.61 15.28 9.65
C GLY A 31 -10.74 14.25 9.61
N TYR A 32 -10.33 13.02 9.37
CA TYR A 32 -11.20 11.86 9.27
C TYR A 32 -12.15 11.77 10.49
N ARG A 33 -13.40 12.17 10.29
CA ARG A 33 -14.53 11.75 11.12
C ARG A 33 -15.28 10.73 10.29
N GLN A 34 -14.93 9.46 10.46
CA GLN A 34 -15.66 8.36 9.86
C GLN A 34 -17.09 8.40 10.43
N ASN A 35 -18.08 8.37 9.55
CA ASN A 35 -19.49 8.47 9.92
C ASN A 35 -19.86 7.20 10.69
N THR A 36 -19.98 7.28 12.02
CA THR A 36 -20.37 6.14 12.89
C THR A 36 -21.88 5.87 12.82
N SER A 37 -22.53 6.14 11.68
CA SER A 37 -24.00 6.19 11.58
C SER A 37 -24.64 4.88 11.12
N GLU A 38 -23.88 3.82 10.86
CA GLU A 38 -24.45 2.50 10.62
C GLU A 38 -24.67 1.80 11.96
N SER A 39 -25.94 1.54 12.26
CA SER A 39 -26.41 0.78 13.43
C SER A 39 -25.63 -0.52 13.58
N ASP A 40 -25.16 -0.82 14.79
CA ASP A 40 -24.37 -2.02 15.12
C ASP A 40 -25.09 -3.36 14.81
N GLU A 41 -26.36 -3.34 14.43
CA GLU A 41 -27.20 -4.53 14.17
C GLU A 41 -26.92 -5.23 12.83
N ASP A 42 -26.29 -4.55 11.85
CA ASP A 42 -26.07 -5.11 10.49
C ASP A 42 -24.59 -5.48 10.20
N ARG A 43 -23.72 -5.41 11.22
CA ARG A 43 -22.27 -5.64 11.05
C ARG A 43 -21.90 -7.12 11.09
N GLY A 44 -21.18 -7.56 10.07
CA GLY A 44 -20.57 -8.89 10.03
C GLY A 44 -19.50 -9.07 11.11
N PRO A 45 -19.17 -10.32 11.48
CA PRO A 45 -18.14 -10.61 12.50
C PRO A 45 -16.73 -10.12 12.12
N HIS A 46 -16.49 -9.84 10.83
CA HIS A 46 -15.22 -9.33 10.31
C HIS A 46 -15.23 -7.82 10.02
N ASP A 47 -16.27 -7.09 10.41
CA ASP A 47 -16.32 -5.65 10.14
C ASP A 47 -15.41 -4.87 11.07
N PRO A 48 -14.56 -3.98 10.52
CA PRO A 48 -13.61 -3.22 11.32
C PRO A 48 -14.31 -2.22 12.25
N LYS A 49 -13.81 -2.13 13.49
CA LYS A 49 -14.33 -1.23 14.52
C LYS A 49 -13.30 -0.17 14.88
N TRP A 50 -13.67 1.09 14.70
CA TRP A 50 -12.88 2.24 15.16
C TRP A 50 -13.41 2.75 16.50
N GLU A 51 -12.55 2.78 17.51
CA GLU A 51 -12.88 3.30 18.85
C GLU A 51 -12.67 4.82 18.96
N GLY A 52 -12.17 5.46 17.89
CA GLY A 52 -11.84 6.88 17.86
C GLY A 52 -11.17 7.26 16.54
N TYR A 53 -10.62 8.47 16.51
CA TYR A 53 -9.89 9.01 15.36
C TYR A 53 -8.45 9.34 15.73
N LEU A 54 -7.56 9.15 14.76
CA LEU A 54 -6.20 9.68 14.77
C LEU A 54 -6.02 10.49 13.49
N ILE A 55 -5.70 11.78 13.61
CA ILE A 55 -5.41 12.66 12.47
C ILE A 55 -3.96 13.07 12.58
N THR A 56 -3.15 12.74 11.57
CA THR A 56 -1.71 12.97 11.60
C THR A 56 -1.28 14.03 10.60
N SER A 57 -0.21 14.77 10.88
CA SER A 57 0.44 15.65 9.92
C SER A 57 1.96 15.60 10.06
N VAL A 58 2.66 15.71 8.92
CA VAL A 58 4.12 15.82 8.85
C VAL A 58 4.45 17.15 8.20
N LYS A 59 5.18 18.02 8.91
CA LYS A 59 5.47 19.40 8.51
C LYS A 59 6.93 19.76 8.75
N ASP A 60 7.30 20.95 8.32
CA ASP A 60 8.52 21.66 8.70
C ASP A 60 9.81 20.81 8.60
N PRO A 61 10.19 20.40 7.37
CA PRO A 61 11.48 19.74 7.16
C PRO A 61 12.62 20.68 7.57
N VAL A 62 13.48 20.23 8.48
CA VAL A 62 14.64 21.01 8.96
C VAL A 62 15.89 20.18 8.81
N LYS A 63 16.96 20.80 8.30
CA LYS A 63 18.30 20.23 8.29
C LYS A 63 18.93 20.41 9.68
N GLU A 64 19.01 19.32 10.42
CA GLU A 64 19.67 19.24 11.71
C GLU A 64 21.18 19.09 11.53
N LEU A 65 21.96 19.59 12.49
CA LEU A 65 23.42 19.46 12.56
C LEU A 65 24.13 19.87 11.26
N ALA A 66 23.67 20.97 10.64
CA ALA A 66 24.02 21.37 9.28
C ALA A 66 25.53 21.54 9.02
N GLU A 67 26.31 21.86 10.06
CA GLU A 67 27.76 22.09 10.02
C GLU A 67 28.60 20.81 10.24
N THR A 68 27.95 19.67 10.48
CA THR A 68 28.62 18.41 10.81
C THR A 68 28.45 17.37 9.69
N LYS A 69 29.32 16.35 9.69
CA LYS A 69 29.20 15.19 8.80
C LYS A 69 27.94 14.37 9.07
N ASP A 70 27.36 14.51 10.26
CA ASP A 70 26.18 13.79 10.73
C ASP A 70 24.87 14.52 10.40
N ALA A 71 24.89 15.51 9.50
CA ALA A 71 23.71 16.24 9.10
C ALA A 71 22.59 15.31 8.57
N TYR A 72 21.37 15.54 9.07
CA TYR A 72 20.17 14.79 8.70
C TYR A 72 18.96 15.72 8.61
N VAL A 73 17.88 15.25 7.97
CA VAL A 73 16.62 15.99 7.90
C VAL A 73 15.64 15.42 8.92
N SER A 74 15.11 16.30 9.77
CA SER A 74 14.05 16.01 10.73
C SER A 74 12.73 16.61 10.25
N TYR A 75 11.62 15.98 10.61
CA TYR A 75 10.26 16.42 10.28
C TYR A 75 9.47 16.57 11.57
N LEU A 76 8.65 17.61 11.66
CA LEU A 76 7.69 17.77 12.74
C LEU A 76 6.50 16.84 12.48
N VAL A 77 6.35 15.80 13.30
CA VAL A 77 5.18 14.93 13.28
C VAL A 77 4.20 15.39 14.35
N THR A 78 2.95 15.54 13.97
CA THR A 78 1.87 15.97 14.86
C THR A 78 0.70 15.02 14.73
N ALA A 79 0.00 14.79 15.82
CA ALA A 79 -1.26 14.07 15.81
C ALA A 79 -2.35 14.90 16.50
N LYS A 80 -3.61 14.62 16.16
CA LYS A 80 -4.80 15.04 16.87
C LYS A 80 -5.68 13.81 17.04
N THR A 81 -6.02 13.47 18.28
CA THR A 81 -6.64 12.19 18.60
C THR A 81 -7.59 12.28 19.79
N ASN A 82 -8.58 11.39 19.84
CA ASN A 82 -9.40 11.12 21.02
C ASN A 82 -9.20 9.70 21.57
N LEU A 83 -8.22 8.96 21.04
CA LEU A 83 -7.94 7.60 21.46
C LEU A 83 -7.35 7.59 22.87
N PRO A 84 -7.86 6.75 23.79
CA PRO A 84 -7.47 6.76 25.20
C PRO A 84 -6.03 6.27 25.46
N ILE A 85 -5.43 5.59 24.48
CA ILE A 85 -4.04 5.15 24.60
C ILE A 85 -3.07 6.34 24.61
N TYR A 86 -3.43 7.46 23.96
CA TYR A 86 -2.60 8.66 23.91
C TYR A 86 -2.73 9.48 25.18
N SER A 87 -1.60 9.93 25.70
CA SER A 87 -1.48 10.74 26.91
C SER A 87 -1.96 12.17 26.69
N ALA A 88 -1.81 12.69 25.46
CA ALA A 88 -2.23 14.04 25.08
C ALA A 88 -3.12 14.00 23.82
N PRO A 89 -4.10 14.90 23.69
CA PRO A 89 -4.99 14.95 22.52
C PRO A 89 -4.30 15.50 21.27
N ALA A 90 -3.16 16.19 21.43
CA ALA A 90 -2.41 16.76 20.32
C ALA A 90 -0.88 16.60 20.51
N PRO A 91 -0.34 15.36 20.50
CA PRO A 91 1.08 15.14 20.70
C PRO A 91 1.88 15.51 19.45
N SER A 92 3.12 15.94 19.65
CA SER A 92 4.03 16.30 18.57
C SER A 92 5.47 15.97 18.93
N SER A 93 6.24 15.54 17.94
CA SER A 93 7.66 15.25 18.10
C SER A 93 8.41 15.51 16.79
N ARG A 94 9.74 15.60 16.84
CA ARG A 94 10.58 15.61 15.64
C ARG A 94 11.13 14.21 15.37
N ARG A 95 11.07 13.77 14.10
CA ARG A 95 11.49 12.45 13.65
C ARG A 95 12.29 12.55 12.37
N ARG A 96 13.37 11.77 12.26
CA ARG A 96 14.16 11.66 11.01
C ARG A 96 13.66 10.48 10.19
N PHE A 97 14.00 10.43 8.90
CA PHE A 97 13.57 9.35 8.00
C PHE A 97 13.84 7.93 8.54
N GLN A 98 15.00 7.69 9.16
CA GLN A 98 15.34 6.38 9.73
C GLN A 98 14.41 5.95 10.89
N ASP A 99 13.83 6.92 11.60
CA ASP A 99 12.86 6.62 12.66
C ASP A 99 11.56 6.07 12.06
N PHE A 100 11.15 6.58 10.89
CA PHE A 100 10.01 6.05 10.15
C PHE A 100 10.28 4.65 9.62
N VAL A 101 11.51 4.38 9.12
CA VAL A 101 11.92 3.04 8.68
C VAL A 101 11.79 2.05 9.84
N PHE A 102 12.34 2.39 11.00
CA PHE A 102 12.20 1.58 12.20
C PHE A 102 10.72 1.31 12.55
N LEU A 103 9.90 2.37 12.60
CA LEU A 103 8.48 2.27 12.89
C LEU A 103 7.78 1.31 11.90
N ARG A 104 8.01 1.47 10.60
CA ARG A 104 7.42 0.63 9.56
C ARG A 104 7.81 -0.84 9.71
N ASP A 105 9.09 -1.11 9.89
CA ASP A 105 9.61 -2.48 9.95
C ASP A 105 9.13 -3.22 11.19
N HIS A 106 9.04 -2.52 12.32
CA HIS A 106 8.59 -3.09 13.58
C HIS A 106 7.07 -3.28 13.59
N LEU A 107 6.30 -2.34 13.01
CA LEU A 107 4.86 -2.57 12.82
C LEU A 107 4.59 -3.76 11.91
N ALA A 108 5.34 -3.93 10.82
CA ALA A 108 5.15 -5.05 9.90
C ALA A 108 5.50 -6.41 10.54
N ARG A 109 6.48 -6.43 11.45
CA ARG A 109 6.85 -7.63 12.21
C ARG A 109 5.87 -7.93 13.33
N ASP A 110 5.45 -6.92 14.07
CA ASP A 110 4.57 -7.06 15.24
C ASP A 110 3.11 -7.35 14.82
N PHE A 111 2.70 -6.92 13.61
CA PHE A 111 1.37 -7.13 13.03
C PHE A 111 1.44 -7.75 11.63
N PRO A 112 1.85 -9.03 11.49
CA PRO A 112 2.15 -9.65 10.18
C PRO A 112 0.93 -9.84 9.27
N ALA A 113 -0.28 -9.83 9.84
CA ALA A 113 -1.54 -9.92 9.09
C ALA A 113 -2.10 -8.56 8.66
N CYS A 114 -1.52 -7.45 9.13
CA CYS A 114 -1.94 -6.09 8.76
C CYS A 114 -1.17 -5.58 7.53
N VAL A 115 -1.84 -4.83 6.65
CA VAL A 115 -1.20 -4.19 5.49
C VAL A 115 -0.52 -2.90 5.95
N VAL A 116 0.73 -3.03 6.39
CA VAL A 116 1.56 -1.89 6.78
C VAL A 116 2.04 -1.14 5.53
N PRO A 117 1.73 0.17 5.39
CA PRO A 117 2.09 0.94 4.21
C PRO A 117 3.61 0.99 4.00
N PRO A 118 4.11 0.81 2.76
CA PRO A 118 5.53 0.93 2.49
C PRO A 118 5.98 2.39 2.56
N LEU A 119 7.26 2.59 2.87
CA LEU A 119 7.92 3.89 2.72
C LEU A 119 8.44 4.02 1.27
N PRO A 120 8.56 5.23 0.72
CA PRO A 120 9.17 5.43 -0.58
C PRO A 120 10.64 4.96 -0.57
N ASP A 121 11.07 4.34 -1.66
CA ASP A 121 12.45 3.87 -1.80
C ASP A 121 13.47 5.00 -1.61
N LYS A 122 14.50 4.71 -0.82
CA LYS A 122 15.62 5.62 -0.55
C LYS A 122 16.27 6.14 -1.84
N HIS A 123 16.40 5.27 -2.85
CA HIS A 123 17.10 5.55 -4.11
C HIS A 123 16.25 6.30 -5.14
N ARG A 124 14.91 6.11 -5.16
CA ARG A 124 14.06 6.78 -6.16
C ARG A 124 14.02 8.31 -6.01
N LEU A 125 14.23 8.81 -4.80
CA LEU A 125 14.25 10.25 -4.54
C LEU A 125 15.61 10.90 -4.89
N GLU A 126 16.71 10.17 -4.73
CA GLU A 126 18.08 10.68 -4.92
C GLU A 126 18.39 10.99 -6.40
N TYR A 127 17.90 10.15 -7.32
CA TYR A 127 18.12 10.33 -8.76
C TYR A 127 17.34 11.49 -9.40
N VAL A 128 16.26 11.97 -8.76
CA VAL A 128 15.38 13.00 -9.36
C VAL A 128 15.85 14.43 -9.04
N THR A 129 16.60 14.62 -7.95
CA THR A 129 16.96 15.97 -7.45
C THR A 129 18.45 16.17 -7.18
N GLY A 130 19.29 15.12 -7.16
CA GLY A 130 20.75 15.23 -7.06
C GLY A 130 21.32 15.64 -5.70
N ASP A 131 20.52 16.26 -4.81
CA ASP A 131 20.90 16.60 -3.42
C ASP A 131 19.80 16.22 -2.42
N ARG A 132 20.18 15.41 -1.42
CA ARG A 132 19.31 14.97 -0.31
C ARG A 132 18.85 16.09 0.62
N PHE A 133 19.44 17.28 0.51
CA PHE A 133 19.07 18.48 1.26
C PHE A 133 18.39 19.55 0.39
N SER A 134 18.12 19.26 -0.88
CA SER A 134 17.34 20.17 -1.73
C SER A 134 15.94 20.38 -1.16
N PRO A 135 15.39 21.61 -1.19
CA PRO A 135 14.02 21.89 -0.74
C PRO A 135 12.98 20.99 -1.40
N GLU A 136 13.13 20.71 -2.70
CA GLU A 136 12.22 19.87 -3.49
C GLU A 136 12.22 18.43 -2.99
N PHE A 137 13.41 17.88 -2.71
CA PHE A 137 13.55 16.54 -2.14
C PHE A 137 12.95 16.44 -0.74
N MET A 138 13.24 17.41 0.11
CA MET A 138 12.73 17.44 1.48
C MET A 138 11.21 17.52 1.51
N GLU A 139 10.61 18.35 0.65
CA GLU A 139 9.15 18.47 0.57
C GLU A 139 8.51 17.22 -0.02
N ARG A 140 9.09 16.64 -1.08
CA ARG A 140 8.59 15.38 -1.64
C ARG A 140 8.62 14.24 -0.63
N ARG A 141 9.72 14.11 0.12
CA ARG A 141 9.83 13.13 1.20
C ARG A 141 8.82 13.42 2.32
N ARG A 142 8.63 14.69 2.70
CA ARG A 142 7.62 15.08 3.71
C ARG A 142 6.21 14.64 3.29
N LEU A 143 5.83 14.83 2.02
CA LEU A 143 4.56 14.36 1.45
C LEU A 143 4.42 12.83 1.55
N ASP A 144 5.47 12.08 1.21
CA ASP A 144 5.45 10.62 1.31
C ASP A 144 5.30 10.14 2.76
N LEU A 145 6.06 10.73 3.69
CA LEU A 145 5.97 10.42 5.12
C LEU A 145 4.60 10.81 5.70
N HIS A 146 4.02 11.91 5.22
CA HIS A 146 2.67 12.30 5.59
C HIS A 146 1.64 11.26 5.20
N ARG A 147 1.67 10.77 3.95
CA ARG A 147 0.78 9.71 3.47
C ARG A 147 0.95 8.40 4.22
N PHE A 148 2.19 8.03 4.53
CA PHE A 148 2.49 6.87 5.37
C PHE A 148 1.79 6.96 6.74
N LEU A 149 1.95 8.08 7.47
CA LEU A 149 1.27 8.25 8.76
C LEU A 149 -0.25 8.34 8.63
N GLN A 150 -0.76 8.97 7.57
CA GLN A 150 -2.20 9.01 7.31
C GLN A 150 -2.78 7.61 7.13
N ARG A 151 -2.12 6.72 6.37
CA ARG A 151 -2.55 5.33 6.21
C ARG A 151 -2.52 4.56 7.53
N LEU A 152 -1.47 4.71 8.33
CA LEU A 152 -1.42 4.12 9.69
C LEU A 152 -2.57 4.63 10.57
N SER A 153 -2.89 5.91 10.48
CA SER A 153 -3.95 6.54 11.29
C SER A 153 -5.37 6.12 10.90
N ARG A 154 -5.57 5.70 9.66
CA ARG A 154 -6.85 5.18 9.16
C ARG A 154 -7.07 3.70 9.54
N HIS A 155 -6.03 3.00 9.98
CA HIS A 155 -6.09 1.59 10.31
C HIS A 155 -6.50 1.37 11.78
N PRO A 156 -7.58 0.59 12.07
CA PRO A 156 -8.16 0.48 13.41
C PRO A 156 -7.21 -0.13 14.45
N THR A 157 -6.42 -1.13 14.07
CA THR A 157 -5.39 -1.76 14.91
C THR A 157 -4.12 -0.91 15.01
N LEU A 158 -3.52 -0.50 13.88
CA LEU A 158 -2.22 0.21 13.89
C LEU A 158 -2.28 1.58 14.58
N GLN A 159 -3.40 2.31 14.48
CA GLN A 159 -3.58 3.60 15.17
C GLN A 159 -3.52 3.48 16.71
N ARG A 160 -3.67 2.27 17.25
CA ARG A 160 -3.63 1.96 18.69
C ARG A 160 -2.33 1.27 19.10
N SER A 161 -1.37 1.14 18.19
CA SER A 161 -0.07 0.55 18.53
C SER A 161 0.68 1.42 19.56
N THR A 162 1.25 0.76 20.56
CA THR A 162 2.12 1.41 21.56
C THR A 162 3.34 2.06 20.91
N LEU A 163 3.87 1.44 19.85
CA LEU A 163 5.00 1.96 19.08
C LEU A 163 4.62 3.24 18.33
N LEU A 164 3.44 3.28 17.69
CA LEU A 164 2.96 4.47 17.00
C LEU A 164 2.65 5.61 17.98
N ARG A 165 2.06 5.31 19.15
CA ARG A 165 1.89 6.30 20.21
C ARG A 165 3.23 6.88 20.65
N ALA A 166 4.20 6.02 20.98
CA ALA A 166 5.54 6.46 21.39
C ALA A 166 6.23 7.27 20.28
N PHE A 167 5.96 6.97 19.01
CA PHE A 167 6.47 7.76 17.89
C PHE A 167 5.98 9.21 17.93
N PHE A 168 4.75 9.50 18.35
CA PHE A 168 4.26 10.87 18.51
C PHE A 168 4.60 11.51 19.86
N GLU A 169 4.68 10.74 20.94
CA GLU A 169 4.79 11.27 22.32
C GLU A 169 6.21 11.28 22.89
N SER A 170 7.08 10.37 22.46
CA SER A 170 8.38 10.17 23.11
C SER A 170 9.36 11.31 22.78
N THR A 171 9.96 11.89 23.81
CA THR A 171 11.14 12.76 23.68
C THR A 171 12.42 11.93 23.49
N GLU A 172 12.47 10.72 24.05
CA GLU A 172 13.60 9.79 24.02
C GLU A 172 13.35 8.60 23.07
N TRP A 173 13.09 8.89 21.79
CA TRP A 173 12.71 7.86 20.81
C TRP A 173 13.76 6.75 20.65
N HIS A 174 15.05 7.08 20.72
CA HIS A 174 16.13 6.09 20.62
C HIS A 174 16.07 5.05 21.75
N VAL A 175 15.68 5.44 22.96
CA VAL A 175 15.51 4.51 24.08
C VAL A 175 14.36 3.55 23.80
N ILE A 176 13.24 4.06 23.26
CA ILE A 176 12.09 3.23 22.85
C ILE A 176 12.49 2.23 21.77
N MET A 177 13.29 2.65 20.77
CA MET A 177 13.80 1.75 19.73
C MET A 177 14.62 0.61 20.35
N HIS A 178 15.57 0.92 21.23
CA HIS A 178 16.40 -0.09 21.88
C HIS A 178 15.58 -1.04 22.77
N GLN A 179 14.59 -0.52 23.50
CA GLN A 179 13.70 -1.32 24.33
C GLN A 179 12.83 -2.28 23.49
N HIS A 180 12.27 -1.81 22.38
CA HIS A 180 11.49 -2.64 21.46
C HIS A 180 12.32 -3.74 20.79
N VAL A 181 13.59 -3.46 20.48
CA VAL A 181 14.51 -4.48 19.93
C VAL A 181 14.89 -5.50 21.01
N ALA A 182 15.11 -5.06 22.25
CA ALA A 182 15.46 -5.95 23.35
C ALA A 182 14.28 -6.80 23.85
N HIS A 183 13.05 -6.29 23.73
CA HIS A 183 11.83 -6.96 24.17
C HIS A 183 10.78 -6.90 23.05
N PRO A 184 10.92 -7.71 22.00
CA PRO A 184 9.95 -7.74 20.91
C PRO A 184 8.58 -8.22 21.46
N PRO A 185 7.47 -7.55 21.11
CA PRO A 185 6.14 -7.99 21.52
C PRO A 185 5.74 -9.24 20.72
N GLY A 186 5.69 -10.39 21.39
CA GLY A 186 5.23 -11.66 20.82
C GLY A 186 6.01 -12.85 21.38
N PRO A 187 5.44 -14.08 21.38
CA PRO A 187 6.21 -15.27 21.70
C PRO A 187 7.35 -15.42 20.69
N GLU A 188 8.55 -15.79 21.16
CA GLU A 188 9.73 -16.05 20.33
C GLU A 188 9.47 -17.18 19.31
N ALA A 189 8.82 -16.87 18.19
CA ALA A 189 8.55 -17.82 17.13
C ALA A 189 9.70 -17.87 16.10
N SER A 190 10.96 -17.67 16.53
CA SER A 190 12.13 -17.65 15.63
C SER A 190 13.21 -18.67 16.00
N GLY A 191 12.88 -19.71 16.76
CA GLY A 191 13.84 -20.74 17.16
C GLY A 191 13.62 -22.12 16.53
N VAL A 192 12.35 -22.51 16.33
CA VAL A 192 12.01 -23.91 16.05
C VAL A 192 11.38 -24.11 14.68
N ILE A 193 10.89 -23.04 14.04
CA ILE A 193 10.27 -23.08 12.72
C ILE A 193 11.30 -22.87 11.61
N ASP A 194 12.34 -22.04 11.85
CA ASP A 194 13.40 -21.78 10.85
C ASP A 194 14.21 -23.05 10.50
N THR A 195 14.41 -23.95 11.46
CA THR A 195 15.11 -25.22 11.20
C THR A 195 14.27 -26.24 10.42
N ILE A 196 12.94 -26.08 10.43
CA ILE A 196 12.03 -26.91 9.64
C ILE A 196 11.81 -26.26 8.26
N SER A 197 11.83 -24.92 8.18
CA SER A 197 11.72 -24.14 6.94
C SER A 197 12.83 -24.45 5.94
N ASP A 198 14.09 -24.63 6.38
CA ASP A 198 15.20 -24.95 5.46
C ASP A 198 15.10 -26.35 4.82
N THR A 199 14.25 -27.23 5.35
CA THR A 199 14.02 -28.58 4.80
C THR A 199 12.73 -28.70 3.98
N LEU A 200 11.88 -27.66 4.00
CA LEU A 200 10.60 -27.56 3.29
C LEU A 200 10.67 -26.72 2.00
N LEU A 201 11.89 -26.35 1.57
CA LEU A 201 12.10 -25.62 0.31
C LEU A 201 12.11 -26.55 -0.91
N ASN A 202 11.10 -27.42 -1.04
CA ASN A 202 10.73 -27.97 -2.34
C ASN A 202 9.57 -27.16 -2.92
N ALA A 203 9.96 -26.13 -3.66
CA ALA A 203 9.13 -25.34 -4.54
C ALA A 203 8.15 -26.21 -5.37
N PHE A 204 6.90 -25.73 -5.48
CA PHE A 204 5.76 -26.24 -6.26
C PHE A 204 4.68 -27.06 -5.52
N SER A 205 4.52 -26.93 -4.20
CA SER A 205 3.21 -27.17 -3.58
C SER A 205 2.29 -25.96 -3.86
N ARG A 206 1.05 -26.23 -4.29
CA ARG A 206 -0.04 -25.23 -4.34
C ARG A 206 -1.01 -25.63 -3.24
N VAL A 207 -1.59 -24.64 -2.55
CA VAL A 207 -2.67 -24.85 -1.58
C VAL A 207 -3.70 -25.82 -2.17
N ARG A 208 -3.89 -26.96 -1.50
CA ARG A 208 -4.64 -28.10 -2.06
C ARG A 208 -6.14 -27.80 -2.17
N LYS A 209 -6.65 -26.95 -1.27
CA LYS A 209 -8.04 -26.44 -1.29
C LYS A 209 -8.03 -24.92 -1.14
N PRO A 210 -7.82 -24.17 -2.22
CA PRO A 210 -7.85 -22.72 -2.13
C PRO A 210 -9.28 -22.25 -1.83
N ASP A 211 -9.43 -21.47 -0.76
CA ASP A 211 -10.69 -20.80 -0.42
C ASP A 211 -11.03 -19.74 -1.48
N GLU A 212 -12.23 -19.85 -2.04
CA GLU A 212 -12.75 -18.99 -3.11
C GLU A 212 -12.73 -17.50 -2.75
N ARG A 213 -12.95 -17.17 -1.46
CA ARG A 213 -12.90 -15.79 -0.98
C ARG A 213 -11.55 -15.16 -1.25
N PHE A 214 -10.46 -15.85 -0.95
CA PHE A 214 -9.14 -15.29 -1.14
C PHE A 214 -8.65 -15.34 -2.58
N LEU A 215 -9.15 -16.29 -3.38
CA LEU A 215 -8.93 -16.27 -4.84
C LEU A 215 -9.52 -15.00 -5.46
N SER A 216 -10.77 -14.66 -5.10
CA SER A 216 -11.42 -13.43 -5.56
C SER A 216 -10.70 -12.18 -5.07
N MET A 217 -10.21 -12.16 -3.82
CA MET A 217 -9.41 -11.06 -3.28
C MET A 217 -8.12 -10.86 -4.06
N ARG A 218 -7.38 -11.93 -4.33
CA ARG A 218 -6.15 -11.88 -5.12
C ARG A 218 -6.40 -11.38 -6.53
N GLU A 219 -7.43 -11.90 -7.21
CA GLU A 219 -7.80 -11.44 -8.55
C GLU A 219 -8.21 -9.96 -8.55
N SER A 220 -8.92 -9.50 -7.53
CA SER A 220 -9.28 -8.09 -7.36
C SER A 220 -8.04 -7.20 -7.21
N VAL A 221 -7.07 -7.63 -6.39
CA VAL A 221 -5.79 -6.93 -6.21
C VAL A 221 -4.97 -6.93 -7.51
N ASP A 222 -4.92 -8.05 -8.23
CA ASP A 222 -4.26 -8.17 -9.54
C ASP A 222 -4.81 -7.15 -10.55
N LYS A 223 -6.13 -7.13 -10.73
CA LYS A 223 -6.81 -6.20 -11.64
C LYS A 223 -6.59 -4.75 -11.23
N PHE A 224 -6.59 -4.48 -9.93
CA PHE A 224 -6.38 -3.13 -9.41
C PHE A 224 -4.94 -2.64 -9.67
N GLU A 225 -3.94 -3.47 -9.41
CA GLU A 225 -2.54 -3.14 -9.69
C GLU A 225 -2.27 -2.92 -11.19
N GLU A 226 -2.86 -3.76 -12.05
CA GLU A 226 -2.78 -3.57 -13.50
C GLU A 226 -3.40 -2.23 -13.93
N GLY A 227 -4.59 -1.91 -13.41
CA GLY A 227 -5.26 -0.64 -13.67
C GLY A 227 -4.46 0.58 -13.19
N LEU A 228 -3.84 0.51 -12.01
CA LEU A 228 -2.96 1.56 -11.50
C LEU A 228 -1.70 1.74 -12.36
N SER A 229 -1.06 0.64 -12.75
CA SER A 229 0.13 0.65 -13.60
C SER A 229 -0.19 1.23 -14.98
N GLN A 230 -1.33 0.86 -15.57
CA GLN A 230 -1.81 1.45 -16.82
C GLN A 230 -2.08 2.95 -16.66
N SER A 231 -2.73 3.35 -15.57
CA SER A 231 -3.03 4.75 -15.26
C SER A 231 -1.76 5.58 -15.08
N GLU A 232 -0.75 5.09 -14.35
CA GLU A 232 0.54 5.77 -14.17
C GLU A 232 1.24 6.00 -15.52
N ARG A 233 1.22 5.00 -16.42
CA ARG A 233 1.77 5.11 -17.78
C ARG A 233 1.02 6.10 -18.66
N LEU A 234 -0.31 6.15 -18.55
CA LEU A 234 -1.14 7.10 -19.29
C LEU A 234 -0.88 8.52 -18.81
N TRP A 235 -0.95 8.76 -17.51
CA TRP A 235 -0.72 10.08 -16.92
C TRP A 235 0.71 10.57 -17.11
N THR A 236 1.71 9.68 -17.15
CA THR A 236 3.09 10.06 -17.48
C THR A 236 3.20 10.59 -18.92
N ARG A 237 2.48 9.96 -19.86
CA ARG A 237 2.42 10.44 -21.24
C ARG A 237 1.68 11.78 -21.34
N VAL A 238 0.57 11.93 -20.62
CA VAL A 238 -0.16 13.21 -20.54
C VAL A 238 0.76 14.30 -20.01
N ARG A 239 1.45 14.07 -18.88
CA ARG A 239 2.42 15.00 -18.31
C ARG A 239 3.49 15.42 -19.33
N ASN A 240 4.11 14.46 -20.01
CA ASN A 240 5.14 14.77 -21.00
C ASN A 240 4.57 15.60 -22.16
N ARG A 241 3.40 15.22 -22.68
CA ARG A 241 2.74 15.95 -23.76
C ARG A 241 2.35 17.37 -23.33
N THR A 242 1.88 17.57 -22.10
CA THR A 242 1.55 18.89 -21.56
C THR A 242 2.81 19.75 -21.41
N ASN A 243 3.94 19.16 -21.02
CA ASN A 243 5.23 19.87 -20.99
C ASN A 243 5.70 20.28 -22.39
N ASP A 244 5.55 19.41 -23.39
CA ASP A 244 5.86 19.76 -24.78
C ASP A 244 4.98 20.93 -25.24
N LEU A 245 3.66 20.85 -25.00
CA LEU A 245 2.72 21.93 -25.31
C LEU A 245 3.08 23.24 -24.60
N THR A 246 3.52 23.16 -23.34
CA THR A 246 3.97 24.34 -22.59
C THR A 246 5.10 25.04 -23.32
N GLY A 247 6.07 24.28 -23.84
CA GLY A 247 7.16 24.79 -24.67
C GLY A 247 6.66 25.37 -25.99
N ASP A 248 5.82 24.63 -26.71
CA ASP A 248 5.26 25.05 -28.01
C ASP A 248 4.49 26.39 -27.89
N TYR A 249 3.67 26.57 -26.85
CA TYR A 249 2.94 27.82 -26.60
C TYR A 249 3.87 28.97 -26.20
N HIS A 250 4.95 28.68 -25.49
CA HIS A 250 5.97 29.69 -25.16
C HIS A 250 6.69 30.17 -26.42
N ASP A 251 7.14 29.24 -27.27
CA ASP A 251 7.84 29.56 -28.52
C ASP A 251 6.93 30.29 -29.50
N LEU A 252 5.65 29.89 -29.59
CA LEU A 252 4.64 30.60 -30.38
C LEU A 252 4.46 32.04 -29.87
N ALA A 253 4.43 32.24 -28.56
CA ALA A 253 4.31 33.58 -27.99
C ALA A 253 5.49 34.47 -28.38
N VAL A 254 6.71 33.95 -28.30
CA VAL A 254 7.93 34.67 -28.71
C VAL A 254 7.91 35.00 -30.20
N ALA A 255 7.47 34.08 -31.05
CA ALA A 255 7.34 34.31 -32.49
C ALA A 255 6.29 35.40 -32.81
N VAL A 256 5.14 35.37 -32.15
CA VAL A 256 4.08 36.40 -32.28
C VAL A 256 4.60 37.77 -31.81
N GLN A 257 5.35 37.82 -30.72
CA GLN A 257 5.98 39.06 -30.25
C GLN A 257 6.97 39.60 -31.29
N GLY A 258 7.78 38.72 -31.87
CA GLY A 258 8.68 39.02 -32.98
C GLY A 258 7.94 39.65 -34.17
N LEU A 259 6.80 39.09 -34.56
CA LEU A 259 5.96 39.63 -35.63
C LEU A 259 5.40 41.01 -35.28
N GLY A 260 5.04 41.24 -34.01
CA GLY A 260 4.61 42.55 -33.51
C GLY A 260 5.61 43.67 -33.78
N PHE A 261 6.92 43.38 -33.76
CA PHE A 261 7.96 44.35 -34.11
C PHE A 261 8.10 44.63 -35.61
N LEU A 262 7.63 43.72 -36.47
CA LEU A 262 7.75 43.81 -37.92
C LEU A 262 6.53 44.46 -38.57
N GLU A 263 5.33 44.20 -38.04
CA GLU A 263 4.06 44.65 -38.61
C GLU A 263 3.65 46.03 -38.06
N SER A 264 3.71 47.06 -38.89
CA SER A 264 3.19 48.40 -38.54
C SER A 264 1.66 48.42 -38.61
N GLY A 265 0.98 48.67 -37.48
CA GLY A 265 -0.47 48.88 -37.41
C GLY A 265 -1.25 47.85 -36.60
N ILE A 266 -0.65 46.69 -36.30
CA ILE A 266 -1.25 45.64 -35.45
C ILE A 266 -0.34 45.19 -34.31
N THR A 267 0.74 45.94 -34.03
CA THR A 267 1.72 45.65 -32.97
C THR A 267 1.08 45.43 -31.60
N ASP A 268 0.18 46.33 -31.16
CA ASP A 268 -0.42 46.25 -29.83
C ASP A 268 -1.32 45.00 -29.67
N PRO A 269 -2.25 44.69 -30.62
CA PRO A 269 -2.98 43.42 -30.60
C PRO A 269 -2.08 42.18 -30.59
N LEU A 270 -1.00 42.16 -31.38
CA LEU A 270 -0.07 41.03 -31.42
C LEU A 270 0.70 40.87 -30.10
N ASN A 271 1.11 41.96 -29.47
CA ASN A 271 1.76 41.92 -28.16
C ASN A 271 0.80 41.40 -27.06
N HIS A 272 -0.47 41.81 -27.08
CA HIS A 272 -1.46 41.27 -26.16
C HIS A 272 -1.72 39.78 -26.39
N PHE A 273 -1.79 39.34 -27.65
CA PHE A 273 -1.94 37.92 -27.97
C PHE A 273 -0.73 37.10 -27.54
N SER A 274 0.49 37.61 -27.77
CA SER A 274 1.73 37.00 -27.27
C SER A 274 1.71 36.84 -25.74
N ASN A 275 1.34 37.88 -25.00
CA ASN A 275 1.24 37.81 -23.53
C ASN A 275 0.21 36.76 -23.09
N THR A 276 -0.93 36.67 -23.77
CA THR A 276 -1.96 35.66 -23.48
C THR A 276 -1.42 34.24 -23.68
N LEU A 277 -0.62 34.02 -24.73
CA LEU A 277 0.03 32.73 -24.99
C LEU A 277 1.09 32.38 -23.92
N LEU A 278 1.86 33.38 -23.45
CA LEU A 278 2.80 33.20 -22.32
C LEU A 278 2.06 32.83 -21.03
N GLU A 279 0.95 33.51 -20.74
CA GLU A 279 0.11 33.23 -19.57
C GLU A 279 -0.50 31.83 -19.66
N PHE A 280 -1.03 31.44 -20.82
CA PHE A 280 -1.56 30.09 -21.04
C PHE A 280 -0.47 29.00 -20.91
N SER A 281 0.73 29.23 -21.43
CA SER A 281 1.89 28.36 -21.20
C SER A 281 2.22 28.25 -19.70
N ALA A 282 2.21 29.37 -18.97
CA ALA A 282 2.43 29.36 -17.52
C ALA A 282 1.34 28.59 -16.77
N LEU A 283 0.07 28.69 -17.17
CA LEU A 283 -1.05 27.91 -16.62
C LEU A 283 -0.87 26.41 -16.85
N LEU A 284 -0.48 25.98 -18.06
CA LEU A 284 -0.19 24.57 -18.36
C LEU A 284 0.93 24.01 -17.46
N ARG A 285 2.00 24.78 -17.29
CA ARG A 285 3.11 24.43 -16.39
C ARG A 285 2.63 24.34 -14.93
N HIS A 286 1.82 25.30 -14.50
CA HIS A 286 1.27 25.33 -13.15
C HIS A 286 0.43 24.08 -12.86
N THR A 287 -0.55 23.78 -13.71
CA THR A 287 -1.41 22.58 -13.60
C THR A 287 -0.59 21.29 -13.58
N THR A 288 0.48 21.23 -14.38
CA THR A 288 1.37 20.07 -14.38
C THR A 288 2.01 19.86 -13.01
N HIS A 289 2.53 20.91 -12.38
CA HIS A 289 3.18 20.84 -11.07
C HIS A 289 2.21 20.69 -9.88
N THR A 290 1.04 21.33 -9.93
CA THR A 290 0.09 21.32 -8.79
C THR A 290 -0.90 20.17 -8.84
N THR A 291 -1.19 19.64 -10.02
CA THR A 291 -2.20 18.59 -10.22
C THR A 291 -1.60 17.29 -10.73
N THR A 292 -0.92 17.33 -11.87
CA THR A 292 -0.47 16.10 -12.57
C THR A 292 0.68 15.40 -11.85
N ASP A 293 1.70 16.13 -11.40
CA ASP A 293 2.85 15.58 -10.69
C ASP A 293 2.43 14.94 -9.34
N PRO A 294 1.62 15.59 -8.49
CA PRO A 294 1.09 14.98 -7.27
C PRO A 294 0.25 13.73 -7.54
N LEU A 295 -0.60 13.74 -8.58
CA LEU A 295 -1.38 12.57 -8.99
C LEU A 295 -0.47 11.38 -9.30
N LEU A 296 0.57 11.57 -10.13
CA LEU A 296 1.52 10.51 -10.48
C LEU A 296 2.23 9.94 -9.25
N VAL A 297 2.65 10.83 -8.34
CA VAL A 297 3.27 10.45 -7.08
C VAL A 297 2.29 9.70 -6.17
N HIS A 298 0.99 9.98 -6.25
CA HIS A 298 -0.08 9.27 -5.56
C HIS A 298 -0.39 7.91 -6.15
N LEU A 299 -0.59 7.81 -7.46
CA LEU A 299 -0.80 6.54 -8.17
C LEU A 299 0.30 5.53 -7.84
N HIS A 300 1.56 5.97 -7.90
CA HIS A 300 2.70 5.13 -7.56
C HIS A 300 2.70 4.68 -6.09
N SER A 301 2.39 5.60 -5.17
CA SER A 301 2.30 5.29 -3.74
C SER A 301 1.16 4.31 -3.43
N LEU A 302 0.06 4.38 -4.17
CA LEU A 302 -1.06 3.45 -4.03
C LEU A 302 -0.73 2.08 -4.64
N LEU A 303 0.00 2.04 -5.76
CA LEU A 303 0.50 0.80 -6.36
C LEU A 303 1.41 0.03 -5.40
N THR A 304 2.37 0.72 -4.80
CA THR A 304 3.25 0.11 -3.78
C THR A 304 2.48 -0.35 -2.54
N TYR A 305 1.42 0.35 -2.14
CA TYR A 305 0.55 -0.09 -1.05
C TYR A 305 -0.25 -1.35 -1.40
N SER A 306 -0.75 -1.46 -2.64
CA SER A 306 -1.38 -2.68 -3.15
C SER A 306 -0.42 -3.87 -3.15
N HIS A 307 0.87 -3.66 -3.47
CA HIS A 307 1.88 -4.73 -3.36
C HIS A 307 2.02 -5.24 -1.92
N ALA A 308 1.90 -4.36 -0.91
CA ALA A 308 1.90 -4.77 0.49
C ALA A 308 0.67 -5.63 0.83
N ASN A 309 -0.51 -5.29 0.31
CA ASN A 309 -1.70 -6.13 0.47
C ASN A 309 -1.52 -7.50 -0.19
N ARG A 310 -1.02 -7.54 -1.43
CA ARG A 310 -0.66 -8.78 -2.11
C ARG A 310 0.33 -9.62 -1.29
N ALA A 311 1.29 -8.99 -0.61
CA ALA A 311 2.26 -9.70 0.23
C ALA A 311 1.60 -10.36 1.45
N VAL A 312 0.61 -9.70 2.08
CA VAL A 312 -0.19 -10.28 3.17
C VAL A 312 -0.98 -11.51 2.69
N LEU A 313 -1.63 -11.44 1.52
CA LEU A 313 -2.32 -12.59 0.92
C LEU A 313 -1.35 -13.75 0.63
N LYS A 314 -0.13 -13.45 0.15
CA LYS A 314 0.91 -14.47 -0.06
C LYS A 314 1.38 -15.10 1.25
N LEU A 315 1.55 -14.29 2.31
CA LEU A 315 1.93 -14.80 3.63
C LEU A 315 0.84 -15.73 4.20
N ARG A 316 -0.43 -15.40 3.98
CA ARG A 316 -1.57 -16.27 4.29
C ARG A 316 -1.44 -17.61 3.57
N ASP A 317 -1.27 -17.59 2.25
CA ASP A 317 -1.12 -18.80 1.44
C ASP A 317 0.08 -19.63 1.91
N GLN A 318 1.18 -18.99 2.32
CA GLN A 318 2.34 -19.67 2.90
C GLN A 318 1.99 -20.40 4.20
N LYS A 319 1.31 -19.75 5.15
CA LYS A 319 0.90 -20.38 6.42
C LYS A 319 -0.03 -21.58 6.20
N GLN A 320 -0.92 -21.49 5.22
CA GLN A 320 -1.77 -22.60 4.83
C GLN A 320 -0.97 -23.78 4.25
N MET A 321 0.02 -23.50 3.40
CA MET A 321 0.92 -24.54 2.86
C MET A 321 1.75 -25.20 3.96
N ASP A 322 2.29 -24.42 4.90
CA ASP A 322 3.06 -24.95 6.04
C ASP A 322 2.22 -25.95 6.86
N PHE A 323 0.94 -25.63 7.10
CA PHE A 323 0.00 -26.53 7.78
C PHE A 323 -0.30 -27.81 6.98
N GLU A 324 -0.56 -27.68 5.67
CA GLU A 324 -0.83 -28.82 4.80
C GLU A 324 0.37 -29.77 4.72
N GLU A 325 1.58 -29.24 4.63
CA GLU A 325 2.83 -30.01 4.58
C GLU A 325 3.13 -30.70 5.92
N LEU A 326 2.94 -30.03 7.05
CA LEU A 326 3.06 -30.65 8.38
C LEU A 326 2.05 -31.78 8.56
N SER A 327 0.82 -31.61 8.08
CA SER A 327 -0.23 -32.63 8.13
C SER A 327 0.11 -33.85 7.26
N ASP A 328 0.63 -33.63 6.06
CA ASP A 328 1.10 -34.70 5.16
C ASP A 328 2.32 -35.42 5.77
N TYR A 329 3.23 -34.70 6.43
CA TYR A 329 4.37 -35.30 7.11
C TYR A 329 3.93 -36.18 8.29
N LEU A 330 3.02 -35.70 9.13
CA LEU A 330 2.41 -36.48 10.22
C LEU A 330 1.74 -37.75 9.68
N SER A 331 0.98 -37.63 8.59
CA SER A 331 0.37 -38.78 7.91
C SER A 331 1.42 -39.80 7.46
N GLY A 332 2.50 -39.34 6.82
CA GLY A 332 3.64 -40.18 6.44
C GLY A 332 4.23 -40.96 7.60
N VAL A 333 4.60 -40.26 8.69
CA VAL A 333 5.17 -40.88 9.90
C VAL A 333 4.19 -41.87 10.55
N THR A 334 2.89 -41.53 10.57
CA THR A 334 1.84 -42.43 11.09
C THR A 334 1.76 -43.71 10.27
N THR A 335 1.80 -43.62 8.93
CA THR A 335 1.79 -44.81 8.08
C THR A 335 3.05 -45.66 8.23
N GLU A 336 4.22 -45.06 8.46
CA GLU A 336 5.45 -45.81 8.75
C GLU A 336 5.36 -46.56 10.07
N ARG A 337 4.83 -45.92 11.10
CA ARG A 337 4.56 -46.55 12.39
C ARG A 337 3.59 -47.71 12.25
N ASP A 338 2.50 -47.54 11.49
CA ASP A 338 1.51 -48.59 11.26
C ASP A 338 2.09 -49.78 10.47
N ARG A 339 2.97 -49.52 9.50
CA ARG A 339 3.72 -50.57 8.80
C ARG A 339 4.62 -51.34 9.74
N LEU A 340 5.36 -50.66 10.63
CA LEU A 340 6.21 -51.31 11.62
C LEU A 340 5.39 -52.11 12.63
N ALA A 341 4.26 -51.59 13.09
CA ALA A 341 3.34 -52.30 13.97
C ALA A 341 2.77 -53.57 13.29
N ALA A 342 2.42 -53.50 12.00
CA ALA A 342 1.95 -54.66 11.24
C ALA A 342 3.03 -55.74 11.06
N VAL A 343 4.30 -55.34 10.88
CA VAL A 343 5.44 -56.26 10.83
C VAL A 343 5.67 -56.93 12.18
N ILE A 344 5.61 -56.18 13.29
CA ILE A 344 5.79 -56.71 14.65
C ILE A 344 4.65 -57.65 15.06
N ASN A 345 3.40 -57.32 14.70
CA ASN A 345 2.22 -58.13 15.01
C ASN A 345 2.03 -59.35 14.07
N GLY A 346 3.05 -59.72 13.29
CA GLY A 346 3.03 -60.90 12.41
C GLY A 346 2.05 -60.81 11.23
N HIS A 347 1.46 -59.65 10.96
CA HIS A 347 0.53 -59.45 9.84
C HIS A 347 1.24 -59.19 8.51
N ALA A 348 2.57 -59.05 8.52
CA ALA A 348 3.41 -59.00 7.32
C ALA A 348 3.87 -60.39 6.85
N GLY A 349 3.10 -61.45 7.10
CA GLY A 349 3.48 -62.80 6.69
C GLY A 349 2.27 -63.65 6.30
N SER A 350 1.87 -63.64 5.02
CA SER A 350 1.21 -64.82 4.41
C SER A 350 1.02 -64.81 2.88
N THR A 351 1.70 -63.97 2.08
CA THR A 351 1.53 -64.02 0.60
C THR A 351 2.57 -64.89 -0.13
N GLY A 352 3.50 -65.53 0.57
CA GLY A 352 4.53 -66.39 -0.02
C GLY A 352 4.42 -67.87 0.36
N LEU A 353 3.58 -68.63 -0.35
CA LEU A 353 3.55 -70.10 -0.29
C LEU A 353 4.82 -70.66 -0.96
N GLY A 354 5.91 -70.84 -0.19
CA GLY A 354 7.14 -71.45 -0.71
C GLY A 354 8.10 -71.93 0.38
N ILE A 355 8.74 -73.07 0.16
CA ILE A 355 9.68 -73.74 1.09
C ILE A 355 10.86 -72.82 1.49
N GLY A 356 11.22 -71.85 0.64
CA GLY A 356 12.22 -70.83 0.96
C GLY A 356 11.79 -69.82 2.05
N ALA A 357 10.49 -69.56 2.20
CA ALA A 357 9.96 -68.69 3.26
C ALA A 357 10.10 -69.35 4.64
N TYR A 358 9.90 -70.67 4.73
CA TYR A 358 10.03 -71.42 5.99
C TYR A 358 11.50 -71.51 6.48
N LEU A 359 12.45 -71.60 5.54
CA LEU A 359 13.88 -71.57 5.86
C LEU A 359 14.34 -70.18 6.30
N LYS A 360 13.81 -69.12 5.69
CA LYS A 360 14.06 -67.74 6.13
C LYS A 360 13.46 -67.47 7.51
N ASP A 361 12.24 -67.93 7.76
CA ASP A 361 11.53 -67.81 9.04
C ASP A 361 12.29 -68.51 10.19
N ARG A 362 12.88 -69.69 9.93
CA ARG A 362 13.75 -70.38 10.90
C ARG A 362 15.10 -69.71 11.13
N VAL A 363 15.68 -69.07 10.11
CA VAL A 363 16.94 -68.31 10.23
C VAL A 363 16.70 -66.97 10.94
N ASP A 364 15.58 -66.30 10.67
CA ASP A 364 15.16 -65.06 11.32
C ASP A 364 14.77 -65.33 12.79
N ALA A 365 14.11 -66.46 13.11
CA ALA A 365 13.83 -66.88 14.48
C ALA A 365 15.10 -67.16 15.33
N LEU A 366 16.21 -67.56 14.70
CA LEU A 366 17.51 -67.76 15.35
C LEU A 366 18.32 -66.47 15.51
N ARG A 367 17.95 -65.40 14.77
CA ARG A 367 18.61 -64.08 14.79
C ARG A 367 17.75 -62.99 15.48
N GLY A 368 16.49 -63.30 15.81
CA GLY A 368 15.38 -62.36 15.99
C GLY A 368 15.17 -61.71 17.37
N ALA A 369 15.92 -62.06 18.42
CA ALA A 369 15.72 -61.42 19.72
C ALA A 369 16.22 -59.94 19.77
N ASP A 370 17.20 -59.59 18.94
CA ASP A 370 17.81 -58.25 18.90
C ASP A 370 17.11 -57.32 17.88
N ASP A 371 16.60 -57.88 16.78
CA ASP A 371 15.94 -57.13 15.69
C ASP A 371 14.54 -56.66 16.10
N ASP A 372 13.75 -57.50 16.78
CA ASP A 372 12.42 -57.12 17.27
C ASP A 372 12.50 -56.07 18.38
N ARG A 373 13.50 -56.16 19.26
CA ARG A 373 13.76 -55.13 20.27
C ARG A 373 14.11 -53.79 19.61
N SER A 374 14.89 -53.82 18.54
CA SER A 374 15.23 -52.63 17.75
C SER A 374 14.02 -52.01 17.02
N ARG A 375 13.10 -52.84 16.51
CA ARG A 375 11.85 -52.42 15.87
C ARG A 375 10.89 -51.78 16.88
N VAL A 376 10.75 -52.37 18.05
CA VAL A 376 9.95 -51.82 19.16
C VAL A 376 10.53 -50.47 19.62
N GLU A 377 11.86 -50.33 19.69
CA GLU A 377 12.48 -49.05 20.02
C GLU A 377 12.25 -47.99 18.94
N LYS A 378 12.33 -48.35 17.65
CA LYS A 378 11.99 -47.46 16.53
C LYS A 378 10.52 -47.05 16.57
N MET A 379 9.61 -47.98 16.85
CA MET A 379 8.18 -47.71 17.01
C MET A 379 7.95 -46.71 18.16
N ARG A 380 8.60 -46.90 19.31
CA ARG A 380 8.52 -45.95 20.43
C ARG A 380 9.04 -44.55 20.07
N LYS A 381 10.12 -44.45 19.29
CA LYS A 381 10.64 -43.17 18.79
C LYS A 381 9.65 -42.51 17.82
N LEU A 382 9.01 -43.30 16.94
CA LEU A 382 7.98 -42.81 16.03
C LEU A 382 6.72 -42.36 16.78
N ASP A 383 6.26 -43.09 17.80
CA ASP A 383 5.12 -42.67 18.62
C ASP A 383 5.40 -41.35 19.36
N GLY A 384 6.62 -41.16 19.89
CA GLY A 384 7.05 -39.88 20.46
C GLY A 384 7.01 -38.74 19.43
N ARG A 385 7.54 -38.99 18.23
CA ARG A 385 7.54 -38.02 17.13
C ARG A 385 6.14 -37.72 16.61
N ILE A 386 5.25 -38.72 16.52
CA ILE A 386 3.84 -38.56 16.14
C ILE A 386 3.15 -37.62 17.12
N LYS A 387 3.38 -37.79 18.42
CA LYS A 387 2.79 -36.90 19.43
C LYS A 387 3.27 -35.45 19.26
N GLU A 388 4.58 -35.25 19.12
CA GLU A 388 5.15 -33.91 18.88
C GLU A 388 4.60 -33.28 17.59
N LEU A 389 4.47 -34.08 16.52
CA LEU A 389 3.91 -33.63 15.24
C LEU A 389 2.41 -33.35 15.32
N GLN A 390 1.64 -34.10 16.11
CA GLN A 390 0.22 -33.84 16.34
C GLN A 390 0.02 -32.49 17.06
N ASP A 391 0.83 -32.22 18.08
CA ASP A 391 0.80 -30.94 18.81
C ASP A 391 1.21 -29.78 17.87
N ALA A 392 2.24 -29.98 17.03
CA ALA A 392 2.68 -29.01 16.04
C ALA A 392 1.64 -28.76 14.94
N VAL A 393 0.98 -29.79 14.42
CA VAL A 393 -0.09 -29.66 13.42
C VAL A 393 -1.30 -28.93 14.00
N THR A 394 -1.68 -29.22 15.25
CA THR A 394 -2.79 -28.52 15.93
C THR A 394 -2.47 -27.04 16.07
N THR A 395 -1.25 -26.71 16.52
CA THR A 395 -0.79 -25.32 16.63
C THR A 395 -0.73 -24.63 15.26
N ALA A 396 -0.21 -25.31 14.22
CA ALA A 396 -0.15 -24.79 12.86
C ALA A 396 -1.54 -24.55 12.26
N HIS A 397 -2.51 -25.43 12.56
CA HIS A 397 -3.90 -25.27 12.15
C HIS A 397 -4.54 -24.04 12.81
N GLU A 398 -4.47 -23.95 14.14
CA GLU A 398 -5.02 -22.82 14.89
C GLU A 398 -4.41 -21.48 14.45
N THR A 399 -3.09 -21.45 14.24
CA THR A 399 -2.40 -20.24 13.77
C THR A 399 -2.76 -19.87 12.33
N SER A 400 -2.90 -20.84 11.41
CA SER A 400 -3.32 -20.57 10.02
C SER A 400 -4.78 -20.10 9.94
N ASP A 401 -5.67 -20.68 10.75
CA ASP A 401 -7.08 -20.30 10.79
C ASP A 401 -7.22 -18.89 11.35
N ALA A 402 -6.58 -18.60 12.49
CA ALA A 402 -6.59 -17.27 13.10
C ALA A 402 -5.98 -16.21 12.16
N PHE A 403 -4.89 -16.54 11.45
CA PHE A 403 -4.28 -15.65 10.46
C PHE A 403 -5.22 -15.40 9.28
N SER A 404 -5.93 -16.44 8.80
CA SER A 404 -6.91 -16.29 7.73
C SER A 404 -8.05 -15.35 8.12
N ASP A 405 -8.56 -15.47 9.35
CA ASP A 405 -9.61 -14.58 9.87
C ASP A 405 -9.16 -13.12 10.01
N GLU A 406 -7.91 -12.89 10.40
CA GLU A 406 -7.32 -11.54 10.45
C GLU A 406 -7.15 -10.97 9.04
N VAL A 407 -6.69 -11.75 8.07
CA VAL A 407 -6.55 -11.31 6.67
C VAL A 407 -7.89 -10.94 6.04
N LEU A 408 -8.97 -11.66 6.38
CA LEU A 408 -10.33 -11.29 5.94
C LEU A 408 -10.74 -9.91 6.48
N ARG A 409 -10.47 -9.64 7.76
CA ARG A 409 -10.73 -8.33 8.39
C ARG A 409 -9.87 -7.24 7.76
N GLU A 410 -8.59 -7.54 7.59
CA GLU A 410 -7.62 -6.61 7.02
C GLU A 410 -7.99 -6.22 5.59
N GLN A 411 -8.47 -7.15 4.78
CA GLN A 411 -8.90 -6.84 3.42
C GLN A 411 -10.02 -5.79 3.42
N THR A 412 -11.01 -5.89 4.32
CA THR A 412 -12.08 -4.90 4.45
C THR A 412 -11.53 -3.52 4.84
N VAL A 413 -10.60 -3.48 5.80
CA VAL A 413 -9.89 -2.24 6.21
C VAL A 413 -9.18 -1.61 5.01
N PHE A 414 -8.42 -2.43 4.26
CA PHE A 414 -7.68 -1.97 3.09
C PHE A 414 -8.62 -1.41 2.01
N GLN A 415 -9.75 -2.05 1.72
CA GLN A 415 -10.72 -1.55 0.74
C GLN A 415 -11.27 -0.18 1.15
N HIS A 416 -11.71 -0.01 2.41
CA HIS A 416 -12.19 1.28 2.89
C HIS A 416 -11.13 2.39 2.82
N ALA A 417 -9.90 2.07 3.24
CA ALA A 417 -8.79 3.01 3.16
C ALA A 417 -8.48 3.41 1.72
N LYS A 418 -8.43 2.42 0.81
CA LYS A 418 -8.22 2.60 -0.63
C LYS A 418 -9.30 3.47 -1.26
N GLU A 419 -10.58 3.17 -1.03
CA GLU A 419 -11.70 3.94 -1.61
C GLU A 419 -11.68 5.40 -1.17
N THR A 420 -11.45 5.63 0.12
CA THR A 420 -11.33 6.99 0.67
C THR A 420 -10.17 7.74 0.02
N GLU A 421 -9.00 7.09 -0.07
CA GLU A 421 -7.79 7.66 -0.65
C GLU A 421 -7.95 7.94 -2.16
N MET A 422 -8.60 7.04 -2.90
CA MET A 422 -8.89 7.23 -4.32
C MET A 422 -9.87 8.38 -4.55
N LYS A 423 -10.90 8.52 -3.71
CA LYS A 423 -11.84 9.63 -3.78
C LYS A 423 -11.15 10.97 -3.57
N GLU A 424 -10.26 11.05 -2.58
CA GLU A 424 -9.44 12.25 -2.33
C GLU A 424 -8.52 12.56 -3.51
N MET A 425 -7.80 11.56 -4.02
CA MET A 425 -6.88 11.71 -5.15
C MET A 425 -7.58 12.16 -6.44
N LEU A 426 -8.70 11.52 -6.79
CA LEU A 426 -9.47 11.86 -7.99
C LEU A 426 -10.21 13.20 -7.84
N GLY A 427 -10.64 13.54 -6.62
CA GLY A 427 -11.19 14.86 -6.30
C GLY A 427 -10.17 15.97 -6.54
N ASN A 428 -8.96 15.83 -5.98
CA ASN A 428 -7.88 16.80 -6.19
C ASN A 428 -7.52 16.96 -7.68
N LEU A 429 -7.56 15.86 -8.44
CA LEU A 429 -7.37 15.92 -9.88
C LEU A 429 -8.49 16.73 -10.57
N ALA A 430 -9.75 16.45 -10.25
CA ALA A 430 -10.89 17.14 -10.83
C ALA A 430 -10.85 18.64 -10.50
N ASP A 431 -10.60 19.00 -9.25
CA ASP A 431 -10.51 20.39 -8.79
C ASP A 431 -9.39 21.13 -9.53
N GLY A 432 -8.21 20.53 -9.66
CA GLY A 432 -7.08 21.13 -10.38
C GLY A 432 -7.33 21.30 -11.88
N GLN A 433 -8.04 20.37 -12.53
CA GLN A 433 -8.46 20.53 -13.93
C GLN A 433 -9.52 21.62 -14.09
N ILE A 434 -10.50 21.69 -13.18
CA ILE A 434 -11.52 22.75 -13.19
C ILE A 434 -10.87 24.12 -13.03
N GLU A 435 -9.94 24.26 -12.08
CA GLU A 435 -9.17 25.49 -11.88
C GLU A 435 -8.42 25.90 -13.15
N PHE A 436 -7.71 24.96 -13.78
CA PHE A 436 -7.00 25.21 -15.03
C PHE A 436 -7.93 25.70 -16.15
N TYR A 437 -9.05 25.02 -16.39
CA TYR A 437 -9.95 25.40 -17.49
C TYR A 437 -10.63 26.74 -17.23
N LYS A 438 -11.01 27.04 -15.98
CA LYS A 438 -11.57 28.35 -15.62
C LYS A 438 -10.57 29.47 -15.88
N ALA A 439 -9.35 29.35 -15.35
CA ALA A 439 -8.30 30.34 -15.57
C ALA A 439 -7.98 30.52 -17.07
N SER A 440 -7.92 29.40 -17.81
CA SER A 440 -7.70 29.44 -19.25
C SER A 440 -8.81 30.17 -20.00
N MET A 441 -10.08 29.89 -19.67
CA MET A 441 -11.22 30.58 -20.27
C MET A 441 -11.15 32.08 -20.05
N GLU A 442 -10.83 32.52 -18.82
CA GLU A 442 -10.68 33.95 -18.51
C GLU A 442 -9.61 34.62 -19.37
N GLU A 443 -8.44 33.99 -19.55
CA GLU A 443 -7.37 34.55 -20.39
C GLU A 443 -7.78 34.62 -21.87
N TRP A 444 -8.45 33.58 -22.38
CA TRP A 444 -8.94 33.57 -23.76
C TRP A 444 -10.07 34.58 -24.00
N GLU A 445 -10.99 34.76 -23.04
CA GLU A 445 -12.07 35.74 -23.13
C GLU A 445 -11.55 37.18 -23.15
N ARG A 446 -10.45 37.47 -22.42
CA ARG A 446 -9.82 38.80 -22.42
C ARG A 446 -9.23 39.18 -23.78
N ILE A 447 -8.65 38.23 -24.51
CA ILE A 447 -7.95 38.52 -25.77
C ILE A 447 -8.87 38.59 -26.99
N ILE A 448 -9.97 37.83 -27.01
CA ILE A 448 -10.94 37.78 -28.13
C ILE A 448 -11.36 39.18 -28.63
N PRO A 449 -11.84 40.12 -27.79
CA PRO A 449 -12.29 41.43 -28.28
C PRO A 449 -11.14 42.30 -28.81
N ILE A 450 -9.91 42.07 -28.38
CA ILE A 450 -8.72 42.78 -28.87
C ILE A 450 -8.39 42.32 -30.28
N ILE A 451 -8.40 41.01 -30.52
CA ILE A 451 -8.14 40.43 -31.84
C ILE A 451 -9.27 40.77 -32.83
N GLN A 452 -10.53 40.72 -32.40
CA GLN A 452 -11.69 41.07 -33.26
C GLN A 452 -11.68 42.51 -33.76
N ARG A 453 -10.96 43.42 -33.08
CA ARG A 453 -10.82 44.82 -33.50
C ARG A 453 -9.76 45.05 -34.56
N ILE A 454 -8.95 44.04 -34.88
CA ILE A 454 -7.96 44.12 -35.95
C ILE A 454 -8.69 44.32 -37.29
N ARG A 455 -8.46 45.47 -37.93
CA ARG A 455 -8.91 45.73 -39.29
C ARG A 455 -7.73 45.59 -40.21
N VAL A 456 -7.78 44.60 -41.09
CA VAL A 456 -6.82 44.49 -42.20
C VAL A 456 -7.42 45.28 -43.35
N ASP A 457 -6.84 46.44 -43.65
CA ASP A 457 -7.19 47.17 -44.87
C ASP A 457 -6.73 46.31 -46.06
N VAL A 458 -7.68 45.63 -46.69
CA VAL A 458 -7.43 44.88 -47.93
C VAL A 458 -7.24 45.92 -49.03
N GLN A 459 -6.00 46.18 -49.41
CA GLN A 459 -5.66 46.98 -50.60
C GLN A 459 -5.89 46.20 -51.89
#